data_AF-A0A365GZN7-F1
#
_entry.id   AF-A0A365GZN7-F1
#
_cell.length_a   1.000
_cell.length_b   1.000
_cell.length_c   1.000
_cell.angle_alpha   90.00
_cell.angle_beta   90.00
_cell.angle_gamma   90.00
#
_symmetry.space_group_name_H-M   'P 1'
#
loop_
_entity.id
_entity.type
_entity.pdbx_description
1 polymer ?
#
loop_
_entity_poly.entity_id
_entity_poly.type
_entity_poly.pdbx_seq_one_letter_code
_entity_poly.pdbx_strand_id
1 'polypeptide(L)'
;MSLEFVLLAPLFIVFMMFLVAVGRVVDVQSQINGAARDAARAASTGRSPEAAASLAREAVEYSIGGTSWCKGGPQVTPDVSEFGPGGQVTVTVQCDADLSGVAFSMPVAKAMRGRALAFLDEYPDELEGTPLCRYPGGDEVEVTVTIAVQPQLLNLLPGFSEFKMTSTASAHPDDGNP
;
A
#
# COMPACT_ATOMS: atom_id res chain seq x y z
N MET A 1 -21.13 37.91 -27.41
CA MET A 1 -21.13 36.44 -27.34
C MET A 1 -19.92 35.73 -27.97
N SER A 2 -19.07 36.37 -28.80
CA SER A 2 -17.80 35.77 -29.25
C SER A 2 -16.60 36.20 -28.40
N LEU A 3 -16.56 37.46 -27.97
CA LEU A 3 -15.49 38.02 -27.13
C LEU A 3 -15.38 37.34 -25.75
N GLU A 4 -16.50 36.93 -25.16
CA GLU A 4 -16.51 36.21 -23.87
C GLU A 4 -15.81 34.85 -23.98
N PHE A 5 -16.04 34.12 -25.07
CA PHE A 5 -15.42 32.81 -25.30
C PHE A 5 -13.93 32.92 -25.62
N VAL A 6 -13.52 33.99 -26.31
CA VAL A 6 -12.11 34.29 -26.61
C VAL A 6 -11.29 34.56 -25.35
N LEU A 7 -11.90 35.13 -24.31
CA LEU A 7 -11.25 35.37 -23.01
C LEU A 7 -11.34 34.15 -22.07
N LEU A 8 -12.46 33.42 -22.10
CA LEU A 8 -12.69 32.27 -21.22
C LEU A 8 -11.84 31.05 -21.61
N ALA A 9 -11.69 30.79 -22.91
CA ALA A 9 -10.95 29.63 -23.41
C ALA A 9 -9.49 29.56 -22.91
N PRO A 10 -8.65 30.60 -23.03
CA PRO A 10 -7.28 30.54 -22.53
C PRO A 10 -7.22 30.42 -21.00
N LEU A 11 -8.15 31.07 -20.28
CA LEU A 11 -8.25 30.95 -18.82
C LEU A 11 -8.56 29.50 -18.40
N PHE A 12 -9.48 28.84 -19.11
CA PHE A 12 -9.84 27.45 -18.85
C PHE A 12 -8.67 26.50 -19.13
N ILE A 13 -7.89 26.73 -20.18
CA ILE A 13 -6.69 25.94 -20.49
C ILE A 13 -5.66 26.06 -19.36
N VAL A 14 -5.38 27.29 -18.90
CA VAL A 14 -4.46 27.53 -17.78
C VAL A 14 -4.97 26.85 -16.51
N PHE A 15 -6.27 26.93 -16.23
CA PHE A 15 -6.89 26.23 -15.10
C PHE A 15 -6.75 24.72 -15.21
N MET A 16 -6.96 24.14 -16.39
CA MET A 16 -6.80 22.69 -16.60
C MET A 16 -5.34 22.25 -16.43
N MET A 17 -4.37 23.02 -16.94
CA MET A 17 -2.94 22.75 -16.70
C MET A 17 -2.60 22.81 -15.21
N PHE A 18 -3.17 23.78 -14.48
CA PHE A 18 -3.00 23.86 -13.03
C PHE A 18 -3.55 22.63 -12.31
N LEU A 19 -4.73 22.12 -12.69
CA LEU A 19 -5.29 20.90 -12.10
C LEU A 19 -4.39 19.67 -12.36
N VAL A 20 -3.85 19.54 -13.57
CA VAL A 20 -2.89 18.47 -13.90
C VAL A 20 -1.62 18.59 -13.05
N ALA A 21 -1.13 19.82 -12.85
CA ALA A 21 0.03 20.10 -12.01
C ALA A 21 -0.18 19.65 -10.56
N VAL A 22 -1.31 20.03 -9.97
CA VAL A 22 -1.68 19.61 -8.61
C VAL A 22 -1.86 18.09 -8.54
N GLY A 23 -2.54 17.49 -9.52
CA GLY A 23 -2.75 16.04 -9.59
C GLY A 23 -1.44 15.26 -9.59
N ARG A 24 -0.44 15.70 -10.37
CA ARG A 24 0.91 15.11 -10.38
C ARG A 24 1.61 15.20 -9.02
N VAL A 25 1.49 16.33 -8.33
CA VAL A 25 2.10 16.51 -6.99
C VAL A 25 1.46 15.57 -5.97
N VAL A 26 0.13 15.44 -6.00
CA VAL A 26 -0.62 14.54 -5.11
C VAL A 26 -0.28 13.08 -5.40
N ASP A 27 -0.17 12.71 -6.67
CA ASP A 27 0.21 11.36 -7.09
C ASP A 27 1.61 10.96 -6.57
N VAL A 28 2.62 11.83 -6.74
CA VAL A 28 3.96 11.61 -6.20
C VAL A 28 3.93 11.50 -4.66
N GLN A 29 3.19 12.39 -3.99
CA GLN A 29 3.05 12.33 -2.53
C GLN A 29 2.38 11.02 -2.08
N SER A 30 1.39 10.54 -2.82
CA SER A 30 0.71 9.28 -2.55
C SER A 30 1.67 8.10 -2.69
N GLN A 31 2.48 8.07 -3.75
CA GLN A 31 3.50 7.02 -3.96
C GLN A 31 4.54 7.01 -2.83
N ILE A 32 5.06 8.17 -2.42
CA ILE A 32 6.03 8.26 -1.31
C ILE A 32 5.40 7.80 0.01
N ASN A 33 4.14 8.18 0.28
CA ASN A 33 3.42 7.72 1.47
C ASN A 33 3.14 6.22 1.45
N GLY A 34 2.82 5.66 0.27
CA GLY A 34 2.67 4.22 0.06
C GLY A 34 3.98 3.48 0.35
N ALA A 35 5.08 3.91 -0.27
CA ALA A 35 6.41 3.35 -0.04
C ALA A 35 6.81 3.39 1.45
N ALA A 36 6.53 4.48 2.16
CA ALA A 36 6.79 4.57 3.60
C ALA A 36 5.98 3.53 4.40
N ARG A 37 4.71 3.32 4.06
CA ARG A 37 3.84 2.32 4.72
C ARG A 37 4.32 0.90 4.45
N ASP A 38 4.65 0.59 3.21
CA ASP A 38 5.17 -0.73 2.83
C ASP A 38 6.51 -1.00 3.52
N ALA A 39 7.37 0.01 3.61
CA ALA A 39 8.63 -0.08 4.33
C ALA A 39 8.46 -0.25 5.84
N ALA A 40 7.50 0.44 6.46
CA ALA A 40 7.21 0.25 7.89
C ALA A 40 6.70 -1.18 8.17
N ARG A 41 5.83 -1.71 7.29
CA ARG A 41 5.35 -3.09 7.36
C ARG A 41 6.46 -4.12 7.14
N ALA A 42 7.37 -3.87 6.21
CA ALA A 42 8.54 -4.73 5.99
C ALA A 42 9.52 -4.66 7.17
N ALA A 43 9.66 -3.49 7.81
CA ALA A 43 10.53 -3.33 8.95
C ALA A 43 10.01 -4.09 10.18
N SER A 44 8.69 -4.18 10.38
CA SER A 44 8.10 -4.88 11.53
C SER A 44 8.27 -6.40 11.49
N THR A 45 8.61 -6.99 10.33
CA THR A 45 8.93 -8.42 10.22
C THR A 45 10.41 -8.72 10.45
N GLY A 46 11.25 -7.69 10.61
CA GLY A 46 12.66 -7.83 10.93
C GLY A 46 12.85 -8.48 12.31
N ARG A 47 13.83 -9.37 12.43
CA ARG A 47 14.16 -10.03 13.72
C ARG A 47 15.17 -9.25 14.57
N SER A 48 15.77 -8.20 14.02
CA SER A 48 16.69 -7.30 14.71
C SER A 48 16.53 -5.88 14.16
N PRO A 49 17.00 -4.84 14.88
CA PRO A 49 16.98 -3.46 14.39
C PRO A 49 17.69 -3.29 13.04
N GLU A 50 18.81 -3.98 12.83
CA GLU A 50 19.57 -3.94 11.58
C GLU A 50 18.80 -4.61 10.44
N ALA A 51 18.18 -5.76 10.70
CA ALA A 51 17.36 -6.48 9.72
C ALA A 51 16.10 -5.67 9.36
N ALA A 52 15.45 -5.04 10.34
CA ALA A 52 14.32 -4.14 10.11
C ALA A 52 14.72 -2.94 9.23
N ALA A 53 15.88 -2.35 9.50
CA ALA A 53 16.41 -1.26 8.70
C ALA A 53 16.79 -1.69 7.27
N SER A 54 17.31 -2.91 7.06
CA SER A 54 17.60 -3.42 5.70
C SER A 54 16.32 -3.71 4.92
N LEU A 55 15.34 -4.38 5.54
CA LEU A 55 14.04 -4.68 4.93
C LEU A 55 13.27 -3.41 4.56
N ALA A 56 13.31 -2.38 5.40
CA ALA A 56 12.73 -1.07 5.09
C ALA A 56 13.33 -0.46 3.82
N ARG A 57 14.67 -0.52 3.67
CA ARG A 57 15.36 0.03 2.49
C ARG A 57 15.00 -0.76 1.22
N GLU A 58 14.99 -2.09 1.31
CA GLU A 58 14.63 -2.96 0.19
C GLU A 58 13.18 -2.72 -0.27
N ALA A 59 12.24 -2.56 0.66
CA ALA A 59 10.86 -2.25 0.34
C ALA A 59 10.71 -0.90 -0.38
N VAL A 60 11.43 0.14 0.04
CA VAL A 60 11.40 1.44 -0.67
C VAL A 60 12.03 1.34 -2.05
N GLU A 61 13.15 0.62 -2.19
CA GLU A 61 13.81 0.41 -3.47
C GLU A 61 12.89 -0.33 -4.45
N TYR A 62 12.15 -1.34 -3.97
CA TYR A 62 11.14 -2.03 -4.76
C TYR A 62 9.96 -1.12 -5.14
N SER A 63 9.48 -0.28 -4.23
CA SER A 63 8.31 0.57 -4.47
C SER A 63 8.61 1.79 -5.36
N ILE A 64 9.76 2.46 -5.19
CA ILE A 64 10.06 3.73 -5.87
C ILE A 64 11.52 3.88 -6.39
N GLY A 65 12.36 2.86 -6.29
CA GLY A 65 13.75 2.91 -6.77
C GLY A 65 13.86 3.03 -8.30
N GLY A 66 12.93 2.43 -9.04
CA GLY A 66 12.88 2.47 -10.51
C GLY A 66 12.25 3.74 -11.10
N THR A 67 11.81 4.69 -10.28
CA THR A 67 10.99 5.81 -10.76
C THR A 67 11.83 7.01 -11.19
N SER A 68 11.57 7.50 -12.41
CA SER A 68 12.34 8.59 -13.02
C SER A 68 12.12 9.97 -12.39
N TRP A 69 11.04 10.14 -11.62
CA TRP A 69 10.72 11.38 -10.93
C TRP A 69 11.53 11.58 -9.65
N CYS A 70 12.21 10.55 -9.12
CA CYS A 70 13.03 10.68 -7.92
C CYS A 70 14.51 10.94 -8.25
N LYS A 71 14.94 12.21 -8.23
CA LYS A 71 16.33 12.56 -8.55
C LYS A 71 17.25 12.14 -7.42
N GLY A 72 18.32 11.40 -7.77
CA GLY A 72 19.29 10.91 -6.80
C GLY A 72 18.83 9.68 -6.00
N GLY A 73 17.66 9.12 -6.31
CA GLY A 73 17.11 7.94 -5.65
C GLY A 73 16.44 8.25 -4.30
N PRO A 74 15.65 7.30 -3.78
CA PRO A 74 14.94 7.48 -2.52
C PRO A 74 15.90 7.43 -1.33
N GLN A 75 15.78 8.40 -0.43
CA GLN A 75 16.51 8.44 0.83
C GLN A 75 15.63 7.85 1.95
N VAL A 76 16.10 6.77 2.58
CA VAL A 76 15.34 6.04 3.61
C VAL A 76 15.99 6.22 4.97
N THR A 77 15.22 6.71 5.93
CA THR A 77 15.63 6.86 7.33
C THR A 77 14.71 6.03 8.21
N PRO A 78 15.06 4.76 8.49
CA PRO A 78 14.37 3.95 9.47
C PRO A 78 14.78 4.39 10.89
N ASP A 79 13.78 4.51 11.76
CA ASP A 79 13.90 4.81 13.17
C ASP A 79 13.47 3.57 13.97
N VAL A 80 14.47 2.95 14.59
CA VAL A 80 14.39 1.68 15.33
C VAL A 80 14.74 1.90 16.82
N SER A 81 14.66 3.14 17.32
CA SER A 81 14.97 3.45 18.72
C SER A 81 14.05 2.73 19.71
N GLU A 82 12.82 2.45 19.29
CA GLU A 82 11.79 1.74 20.05
C GLU A 82 11.60 0.31 19.53
N PHE A 83 12.65 -0.29 18.97
CA PHE A 83 12.61 -1.66 18.45
C PHE A 83 12.60 -2.68 19.59
N GLY A 84 11.49 -3.41 19.71
CA GLY A 84 11.29 -4.49 20.69
C GLY A 84 9.81 -4.88 20.79
N PRO A 85 9.48 -5.90 21.59
CA PRO A 85 8.10 -6.32 21.84
C PRO A 85 7.24 -5.14 22.34
N GLY A 86 6.07 -4.91 21.72
CA GLY A 86 5.19 -3.79 22.05
C GLY A 86 5.73 -2.41 21.62
N GLY A 87 6.89 -2.39 20.97
CA GLY A 87 7.52 -1.19 20.43
C GLY A 87 6.98 -0.79 19.07
N GLN A 88 7.69 0.09 18.38
CA GLN A 88 7.32 0.57 17.06
C GLN A 88 8.55 0.85 16.21
N VAL A 89 8.36 0.75 14.89
CA VAL A 89 9.35 1.16 13.90
C VAL A 89 8.74 2.26 13.04
N THR A 90 9.46 3.37 12.91
CA THR A 90 9.03 4.45 12.03
C THR A 90 9.97 4.54 10.83
N VAL A 91 9.42 4.50 9.62
CA VAL A 91 10.21 4.70 8.40
C VAL A 91 9.87 6.05 7.80
N THR A 92 10.91 6.85 7.54
CA THR A 92 10.77 8.07 6.76
C THR A 92 11.44 7.91 5.40
N VAL A 93 10.69 8.22 4.34
CA VAL A 93 11.17 8.25 2.96
C VAL A 93 11.21 9.69 2.49
N GLN A 94 12.33 10.10 1.89
CA GLN A 94 12.52 11.40 1.31
C GLN A 94 13.02 11.27 -0.13
N CYS A 95 12.54 12.16 -0.99
CA CYS A 95 12.91 12.18 -2.39
C CYS A 95 12.84 13.60 -2.95
N ASP A 96 13.80 13.95 -3.81
CA ASP A 96 13.75 15.18 -4.59
C ASP A 96 12.97 14.92 -5.89
N ALA A 97 11.69 15.30 -5.88
CA ALA A 97 10.78 15.05 -6.99
C ALA A 97 11.06 16.02 -8.14
N ASP A 98 11.35 15.49 -9.33
CA ASP A 98 11.43 16.23 -10.58
C ASP A 98 10.04 16.46 -11.15
N LEU A 99 9.59 17.71 -11.09
CA LEU A 99 8.30 18.18 -11.57
C LEU A 99 8.41 18.92 -12.91
N SER A 100 9.45 18.63 -13.71
CA SER A 100 9.78 19.36 -14.95
C SER A 100 8.71 19.37 -16.05
N GLY A 101 7.54 18.73 -15.88
CA GLY A 101 6.41 18.76 -16.81
C GLY A 101 5.23 19.65 -16.43
N VAL A 102 5.22 20.29 -15.26
CA VAL A 102 4.02 20.99 -14.72
C VAL A 102 4.11 22.51 -14.65
N ALA A 103 5.30 23.08 -14.89
CA ALA A 103 5.49 24.53 -14.99
C ALA A 103 6.43 24.84 -16.15
N PHE A 104 6.10 25.89 -16.90
CA PHE A 104 6.90 26.41 -18.01
C PHE A 104 8.38 26.59 -17.58
N SER A 105 9.25 25.74 -18.11
CA SER A 105 10.72 25.80 -18.14
C SER A 105 11.51 25.98 -16.82
N MET A 106 10.94 25.78 -15.63
CA MET A 106 11.71 25.84 -14.37
C MET A 106 11.85 24.44 -13.75
N PRO A 107 13.07 23.88 -13.66
CA PRO A 107 13.30 22.65 -12.91
C PRO A 107 13.11 22.95 -11.42
N VAL A 108 11.92 22.70 -10.91
CA VAL A 108 11.63 22.74 -9.47
C VAL A 108 11.80 21.32 -8.96
N ALA A 109 13.00 21.00 -8.50
CA ALA A 109 13.18 19.85 -7.62
C ALA A 109 12.50 20.20 -6.29
N LYS A 110 11.46 19.45 -5.93
CA LYS A 110 10.77 19.64 -4.65
C LYS A 110 11.10 18.47 -3.73
N ALA A 111 11.73 18.77 -2.59
CA ALA A 111 11.92 17.80 -1.54
C ALA A 111 10.55 17.38 -0.99
N MET A 112 10.21 16.12 -1.19
CA MET A 112 8.96 15.49 -0.74
C MET A 112 9.30 14.42 0.28
N ARG A 113 8.46 14.28 1.32
CA ARG A 113 8.71 13.37 2.44
C ARG A 113 7.43 12.63 2.79
N GLY A 114 7.56 11.35 3.11
CA GLY A 114 6.49 10.50 3.64
C GLY A 114 6.99 9.75 4.87
N ARG A 115 6.12 9.58 5.86
CA ARG A 115 6.44 8.91 7.12
C ARG A 115 5.32 7.93 7.45
N ALA A 116 5.69 6.72 7.86
CA ALA A 116 4.76 5.73 8.36
C ALA A 116 5.36 4.98 9.54
N LEU A 117 4.48 4.47 10.40
CA LEU A 117 4.83 3.72 11.59
C LEU A 117 4.16 2.35 11.54
N ALA A 118 4.84 1.34 12.07
CA ALA A 118 4.30 0.01 12.30
C ALA A 118 4.60 -0.40 13.74
N PHE A 119 3.62 -0.99 14.40
CA PHE A 119 3.78 -1.55 15.73
C PHE A 119 4.44 -2.94 15.64
N LEU A 120 5.31 -3.23 16.60
CA LEU A 120 5.91 -4.54 16.77
C LEU A 120 5.02 -5.34 17.71
N ASP A 121 4.64 -6.54 17.30
CA ASP A 121 3.80 -7.40 18.12
C ASP A 121 4.51 -7.73 19.44
N GLU A 122 3.78 -7.57 20.54
CA GLU A 122 4.27 -7.88 21.88
C GLU A 122 4.11 -9.35 22.23
N TYR A 123 3.37 -10.12 21.42
CA TYR A 123 3.09 -11.51 21.72
C TYR A 123 4.34 -12.36 21.48
N PRO A 124 4.92 -12.98 22.53
CA PRO A 124 5.83 -14.08 22.32
C PRO A 124 5.06 -15.18 21.59
N ASP A 125 5.73 -15.87 20.67
CA ASP A 125 5.31 -17.16 20.12
C ASP A 125 5.27 -18.26 21.22
N GLU A 126 4.77 -17.94 22.41
CA GLU A 126 4.45 -18.94 23.44
C GLU A 126 3.08 -19.56 23.11
N LEU A 127 3.02 -20.16 21.92
CA LEU A 127 2.06 -21.20 21.57
C LEU A 127 2.74 -22.58 21.57
N GLU A 128 3.78 -22.78 22.39
CA GLU A 128 4.30 -24.13 22.69
C GLU A 128 3.39 -24.94 23.64
N GLY A 129 2.25 -24.40 24.09
CA GLY A 129 1.42 -25.07 25.11
C GLY A 129 -0.09 -25.10 24.90
N THR A 130 -0.66 -24.32 23.97
CA THR A 130 -2.12 -24.25 23.81
C THR A 130 -2.52 -24.73 22.41
N PRO A 131 -3.10 -25.93 22.26
CA PRO A 131 -3.55 -26.44 20.96
C PRO A 131 -4.86 -25.74 20.56
N LEU A 132 -4.80 -24.45 20.23
CA LEU A 132 -5.97 -23.72 19.72
C LEU A 132 -6.21 -23.98 18.22
N CYS A 133 -5.26 -24.64 17.54
CA CYS A 133 -5.50 -25.28 16.26
C CYS A 133 -4.97 -26.72 16.32
N ARG A 134 -5.81 -27.65 16.78
CA ARG A 134 -5.60 -29.06 16.43
C ARG A 134 -5.86 -29.16 14.93
N TYR A 135 -4.80 -29.19 14.13
CA TYR A 135 -4.89 -29.62 12.73
C TYR A 135 -5.43 -31.06 12.78
N PRO A 136 -6.67 -31.33 12.31
CA PRO A 136 -7.09 -32.71 12.15
C PRO A 136 -6.14 -33.31 11.10
N GLY A 137 -5.33 -34.27 11.53
CA GLY A 137 -4.22 -34.78 10.72
C GLY A 137 -4.69 -35.31 9.37
N GLY A 138 -3.84 -35.20 8.34
CA GLY A 138 -3.86 -35.97 7.08
C GLY A 138 -5.13 -35.93 6.21
N ASP A 139 -6.25 -35.42 6.71
CA ASP A 139 -7.53 -35.47 6.03
C ASP A 139 -7.65 -34.26 5.07
N GLU A 140 -8.21 -34.51 3.89
CA GLU A 140 -8.48 -33.49 2.87
C GLU A 140 -9.31 -32.35 3.47
N VAL A 141 -8.79 -31.12 3.37
CA VAL A 141 -9.49 -29.94 3.88
C VAL A 141 -10.33 -29.34 2.77
N GLU A 142 -11.64 -29.56 2.83
CA GLU A 142 -12.60 -28.91 1.94
C GLU A 142 -13.03 -27.55 2.52
N VAL A 143 -12.77 -26.47 1.79
CA VAL A 143 -13.16 -25.11 2.15
C VAL A 143 -14.29 -24.67 1.23
N THR A 144 -15.47 -24.47 1.82
CA THR A 144 -16.66 -23.99 1.12
C THR A 144 -16.87 -22.50 1.39
N VAL A 145 -16.63 -21.67 0.38
CA VAL A 145 -16.90 -20.23 0.44
C VAL A 145 -18.30 -19.98 -0.13
N THR A 146 -19.21 -19.44 0.68
CA THR A 146 -20.54 -19.02 0.23
C THR A 146 -20.65 -17.50 0.29
N ILE A 147 -20.90 -16.88 -0.86
CA ILE A 147 -21.16 -15.45 -1.00
C ILE A 147 -22.68 -15.27 -1.15
N ALA A 148 -23.31 -14.58 -0.21
CA ALA A 148 -24.72 -14.21 -0.29
C ALA A 148 -24.86 -12.70 -0.53
N VAL A 149 -25.60 -12.32 -1.57
CA VAL A 149 -25.86 -10.91 -1.94
C VAL A 149 -27.36 -10.65 -1.87
N GLN A 150 -27.75 -9.60 -1.14
CA GLN A 150 -29.13 -9.12 -1.01
C GLN A 150 -29.27 -7.76 -1.73
N PRO A 151 -29.59 -7.74 -3.03
CA PRO A 151 -29.70 -6.50 -3.79
C PRO A 151 -30.97 -5.71 -3.43
N GLN A 152 -30.82 -4.45 -3.00
CA GLN A 152 -31.96 -3.62 -2.61
C GLN A 152 -32.90 -3.25 -3.79
N LEU A 153 -32.39 -3.23 -5.02
CA LEU A 153 -33.14 -2.82 -6.21
C LEU A 153 -33.99 -3.95 -6.84
N LEU A 154 -33.63 -5.22 -6.59
CA LEU A 154 -34.23 -6.40 -7.24
C LEU A 154 -35.40 -7.03 -6.46
N ASN A 155 -35.77 -6.45 -5.30
CA ASN A 155 -36.91 -6.89 -4.49
C ASN A 155 -38.29 -6.72 -5.15
N LEU A 156 -38.38 -6.03 -6.31
CA LEU A 156 -39.61 -5.85 -7.08
C LEU A 156 -39.93 -7.03 -8.00
N LEU A 157 -38.95 -7.92 -8.27
CA LEU A 157 -39.14 -9.09 -9.12
C LEU A 157 -39.19 -10.36 -8.25
N PRO A 158 -40.30 -11.12 -8.26
CA PRO A 158 -40.39 -12.36 -7.49
C PRO A 158 -39.33 -13.36 -7.97
N GLY A 159 -38.45 -13.80 -7.06
CA GLY A 159 -37.39 -14.78 -7.33
C GLY A 159 -35.95 -14.24 -7.37
N PHE A 160 -35.73 -12.91 -7.26
CA PHE A 160 -34.39 -12.29 -7.34
C PHE A 160 -33.91 -11.62 -6.03
N SER A 161 -34.54 -11.92 -4.89
CA SER A 161 -34.24 -11.25 -3.61
C SER A 161 -32.93 -11.67 -2.95
N GLU A 162 -32.37 -12.82 -3.32
CA GLU A 162 -31.13 -13.36 -2.74
C GLU A 162 -30.33 -14.12 -3.80
N PHE A 163 -29.08 -13.71 -4.03
CA PHE A 163 -28.15 -14.42 -4.90
C PHE A 163 -27.08 -15.07 -4.02
N LYS A 164 -27.02 -16.42 -4.01
CA LYS A 164 -25.96 -17.17 -3.34
C LYS A 164 -25.05 -17.81 -4.37
N MET A 165 -23.75 -17.58 -4.22
CA MET A 165 -22.73 -18.24 -5.00
C MET A 165 -21.83 -19.01 -4.05
N THR A 166 -21.74 -20.32 -4.23
CA THR A 166 -20.88 -21.19 -3.43
C THR A 166 -19.72 -21.68 -4.30
N SER A 167 -18.51 -21.60 -3.78
CA SER A 167 -17.29 -22.15 -4.37
C SER A 167 -16.64 -23.07 -3.35
N THR A 168 -16.40 -24.31 -3.73
CA THR A 168 -15.65 -25.27 -2.92
C THR A 168 -14.23 -25.38 -3.46
N ALA A 169 -13.26 -25.48 -2.57
CA ALA A 169 -11.88 -25.79 -2.89
C ALA A 169 -11.37 -26.81 -1.89
N SER A 170 -10.75 -27.90 -2.38
CA SER A 170 -10.05 -28.83 -1.50
C SER A 170 -8.55 -28.63 -1.59
N ALA A 171 -7.89 -28.75 -0.44
CA ALA A 171 -6.45 -28.71 -0.32
C ALA A 171 -5.96 -30.02 0.33
N HIS A 172 -5.04 -30.68 -0.34
CA HIS A 172 -4.36 -31.85 0.19
C HIS A 172 -3.02 -31.41 0.80
N PRO A 173 -2.72 -31.74 2.08
CA PRO A 173 -1.41 -31.49 2.63
C PRO A 173 -0.38 -32.41 1.95
N ASP A 174 0.62 -31.83 1.29
CA ASP A 174 1.78 -32.55 0.78
C ASP A 174 2.72 -32.82 1.97
N ASP A 175 2.79 -34.08 2.41
CA ASP A 175 3.55 -34.52 3.57
C ASP A 175 5.04 -34.73 3.28
N GLY A 176 5.50 -34.46 2.04
CA GLY A 176 6.91 -34.36 1.70
C GLY A 176 7.72 -35.64 1.93
N ASN A 177 7.07 -36.79 2.02
CA ASN A 177 7.75 -38.09 2.04
C ASN A 177 8.02 -38.52 0.58
N PRO A 178 9.28 -38.77 0.18
CA PRO A 178 9.63 -39.16 -1.19
C PRO A 178 9.07 -40.52 -1.61
#